data_AF-A0A1G3ZD40-F1
#
_entry.id   AF-A0A1G3ZD40-F1
#
_cell.length_a   1.000
_cell.length_b   1.000
_cell.length_c   1.000
_cell.angle_alpha   90.00
_cell.angle_beta   90.00
_cell.angle_gamma   90.00
#
_symmetry.space_group_name_H-M   'P 1'
#
loop_
_entity.id
_entity.type
_entity.pdbx_description
1 polymer ?
#
loop_
_entity_poly.entity_id
_entity_poly.type
_entity_poly.pdbx_seq_one_letter_code
_entity_poly.pdbx_strand_id
1 'polypeptide(L)'
;MLIKDLKINKLTTSNQKALTPLRPPDRRGSSAFALPVVLWTIAFLAGLIMLVVGSVNSWLDEEGHAERVFRARQMALSGLAIAMDKNIQADDPILTKGDPKSREGESYSVEIGNEAGLINPNYLIMPSKRPLFQQLFQNWGVSEKDQESAIDGLYDWISPTELTSPHGAKRAEYEAQGKEGFPPNSLFLDAREMAMVIGFGPVMKAKPTWRNYFSTFNPGRINILTCGANILVDVLGITPEQADAWVKLITGANSASGKEPPHISNIDDVADLIGVTAAQRTMMHQYFRLTGDIRHIDSKGTCNGVSHHIIVVMTDGPKGFLLKWQEE
;
A
#
# COMPACT_ATOMS: atom_id res chain seq x y z
N MET A 1 80.56 85.15 -33.10
CA MET A 1 81.02 86.56 -33.13
C MET A 1 79.80 87.47 -33.01
N LEU A 2 79.36 87.77 -31.80
CA LEU A 2 78.89 89.10 -31.41
C LEU A 2 78.77 89.11 -29.88
N ILE A 3 79.47 90.08 -29.32
CA ILE A 3 79.82 90.28 -27.92
C ILE A 3 79.10 91.56 -27.48
N LYS A 4 78.86 91.67 -26.15
CA LYS A 4 78.55 92.89 -25.36
C LYS A 4 77.09 93.36 -25.35
N ASP A 5 76.49 93.82 -24.25
CA ASP A 5 76.96 94.28 -22.93
C ASP A 5 75.82 94.13 -21.89
N LEU A 6 76.06 93.46 -20.77
CA LEU A 6 76.16 94.00 -19.39
C LEU A 6 75.14 95.09 -18.97
N LYS A 7 74.33 94.76 -17.95
CA LYS A 7 74.07 95.65 -16.80
C LYS A 7 74.13 94.83 -15.50
N ILE A 8 75.03 95.26 -14.62
CA ILE A 8 75.26 94.74 -13.27
C ILE A 8 74.63 95.73 -12.27
N ASN A 9 74.30 95.20 -11.07
CA ASN A 9 74.32 95.84 -9.75
C ASN A 9 73.00 96.49 -9.29
N LYS A 10 72.51 96.30 -8.06
CA LYS A 10 73.18 96.09 -6.75
C LYS A 10 72.15 95.65 -5.68
N LEU A 11 72.60 94.83 -4.71
CA LEU A 11 72.36 94.89 -3.23
C LEU A 11 70.89 94.78 -2.73
N THR A 12 70.49 94.17 -1.60
CA THR A 12 71.15 93.77 -0.35
C THR A 12 70.16 92.96 0.51
N THR A 13 70.68 91.91 1.14
CA THR A 13 70.40 91.38 2.50
C THR A 13 69.12 91.71 3.29
N SER A 14 68.59 90.60 3.85
CA SER A 14 68.16 90.42 5.25
C SER A 14 66.84 91.02 5.73
N ASN A 15 65.89 90.16 6.11
CA ASN A 15 65.51 90.07 7.53
C ASN A 15 64.65 88.85 7.86
N GLN A 16 65.12 88.08 8.83
CA GLN A 16 64.34 87.09 9.58
C GLN A 16 63.23 87.80 10.37
N LYS A 17 62.03 87.22 10.36
CA LYS A 17 61.04 87.43 11.43
C LYS A 17 60.45 86.08 11.82
N ALA A 18 60.73 85.68 13.04
CA ALA A 18 60.17 84.51 13.70
C ALA A 18 58.66 84.70 13.89
N LEU A 19 57.89 83.66 13.56
CA LEU A 19 56.46 83.53 13.89
C LEU A 19 56.23 82.13 14.47
N THR A 20 55.84 82.14 15.74
CA THR A 20 55.18 81.15 16.61
C THR A 20 54.71 79.81 15.99
N PRO A 21 54.90 78.67 16.69
CA PRO A 21 54.36 77.38 16.24
C PRO A 21 52.84 77.32 16.42
N LEU A 22 52.13 77.09 15.31
CA LEU A 22 50.71 76.68 15.32
C LEU A 22 50.61 75.27 15.89
N ARG A 23 49.91 75.11 17.01
CA ARG A 23 49.53 73.82 17.59
C ARG A 23 48.51 73.15 16.65
N PRO A 24 48.80 71.98 16.05
CA PRO A 24 47.78 71.26 15.29
C PRO A 24 46.70 70.70 16.23
N PRO A 25 45.44 70.58 15.76
CA PRO A 25 44.32 70.13 16.59
C PRO A 25 44.52 68.69 17.04
N ASP A 26 44.09 68.42 18.28
CA ASP A 26 43.92 67.08 18.85
C ASP A 26 43.20 66.19 17.84
N ARG A 27 43.88 65.15 17.33
CA ARG A 27 43.23 64.01 16.68
C ARG A 27 42.53 63.18 17.75
N ARG A 28 41.41 63.68 18.27
CA ARG A 28 40.47 62.88 19.05
C ARG A 28 39.75 61.92 18.11
N GLY A 29 40.11 60.64 18.24
CA GLY A 29 39.25 59.46 18.06
C GLY A 29 38.41 59.37 16.79
N SER A 30 38.95 58.76 15.74
CA SER A 30 38.14 58.23 14.63
C SER A 30 38.65 56.89 14.09
N SER A 31 39.12 56.01 14.97
CA SER A 31 39.34 54.59 14.66
C SER A 31 38.58 53.62 15.57
N ALA A 32 37.74 54.12 16.49
CA ALA A 32 37.01 53.30 17.46
C ALA A 32 35.66 52.72 16.96
N PHE A 33 35.30 52.91 15.69
CA PHE A 33 34.11 52.30 15.08
C PHE A 33 34.42 51.12 14.15
N ALA A 34 35.68 50.91 13.75
CA ALA A 34 36.03 49.84 12.81
C ALA A 34 35.85 48.44 13.41
N LEU A 35 36.23 48.26 14.68
CA LEU A 35 36.19 46.96 15.35
C LEU A 35 34.74 46.44 15.61
N PRO A 36 33.79 47.26 16.14
CA PRO A 36 32.41 46.81 16.25
C PRO A 36 31.74 46.62 14.89
N VAL A 37 32.04 47.44 13.88
CA VAL A 37 31.50 47.25 12.52
C VAL A 37 31.99 45.95 11.91
N VAL A 38 33.29 45.64 12.00
CA VAL A 38 33.86 44.37 11.51
C VAL A 38 33.29 43.17 12.27
N LEU A 39 33.11 43.29 13.59
CA LEU A 39 32.51 42.21 14.37
C LEU A 39 31.04 41.98 13.98
N TRP A 40 30.29 43.05 13.70
CA TRP A 40 28.92 42.97 13.20
C TRP A 40 28.84 42.42 11.78
N THR A 41 29.76 42.79 10.87
CA THR A 41 29.78 42.22 9.53
C THR A 41 30.12 40.74 9.54
N ILE A 42 31.04 40.31 10.42
CA ILE A 42 31.35 38.89 10.61
C ILE A 42 30.15 38.15 11.18
N ALA A 43 29.46 38.70 12.19
CA ALA A 43 28.27 38.08 12.77
C ALA A 43 27.13 37.95 11.75
N PHE A 44 26.92 38.99 10.94
CA PHE A 44 25.93 38.98 9.86
C PHE A 44 26.29 37.96 8.77
N LEU A 45 27.56 37.92 8.36
CA LEU A 45 28.05 36.95 7.38
C LEU A 45 27.91 35.51 7.91
N ALA A 46 28.23 35.26 9.18
CA ALA A 46 28.06 33.97 9.82
C ALA A 46 26.58 33.53 9.86
N GLY A 47 25.67 34.46 10.16
CA GLY A 47 24.22 34.20 10.13
C GLY A 47 23.72 33.86 8.73
N LEU A 48 24.17 34.57 7.70
CA LEU A 48 23.85 34.25 6.31
C LEU A 48 24.38 32.88 5.90
N ILE A 49 25.61 32.53 6.29
CA ILE A 49 26.19 31.20 6.03
C ILE A 49 25.35 30.11 6.69
N MET A 50 24.95 30.27 7.97
CA MET A 50 24.09 29.29 8.64
C MET A 50 22.73 29.11 7.97
N LEU A 51 22.11 30.20 7.50
CA LEU A 51 20.84 30.14 6.77
C LEU A 51 20.99 29.37 5.47
N VAL A 52 22.03 29.66 4.68
CA VAL A 52 22.32 28.95 3.43
C VAL A 52 22.61 27.47 3.69
N VAL A 53 23.42 27.13 4.70
CA VAL A 53 23.71 25.73 5.06
C VAL A 53 22.44 24.99 5.46
N GLY A 54 21.57 25.61 6.29
CA GLY A 54 20.29 25.02 6.66
C GLY A 54 19.37 24.79 5.46
N SER A 55 19.32 25.75 4.53
CA SER A 55 18.54 25.62 3.29
C SER A 55 19.07 24.50 2.39
N VAL A 56 20.38 24.42 2.20
CA VAL A 56 21.00 23.38 1.36
C VAL A 56 20.78 21.99 1.96
N ASN A 57 20.93 21.83 3.28
CA ASN A 57 20.66 20.55 3.93
C ASN A 57 19.19 20.13 3.77
N SER A 58 18.25 21.07 3.91
CA SER A 58 16.82 20.76 3.69
C SER A 58 16.53 20.31 2.25
N TRP A 59 17.21 20.91 1.26
CA TRP A 59 17.05 20.52 -0.15
C TRP A 59 17.69 19.17 -0.44
N LEU A 60 18.85 18.88 0.15
CA LEU A 60 19.50 17.57 0.02
C LEU A 60 18.68 16.44 0.66
N ASP A 61 18.04 16.70 1.80
CA ASP A 61 17.15 15.75 2.45
C ASP A 61 15.91 15.45 1.58
N GLU A 62 15.32 16.50 0.98
CA GLU A 62 14.14 16.41 0.11
C GLU A 62 14.44 15.75 -1.25
N GLU A 63 15.57 16.08 -1.89
CA GLU A 63 16.04 15.41 -3.11
C GLU A 63 16.32 13.91 -2.82
N GLY A 64 16.90 13.61 -1.66
CA GLY A 64 17.11 12.24 -1.19
C GLY A 64 15.80 11.49 -0.92
N HIS A 65 14.72 12.18 -0.55
CA HIS A 65 13.40 11.55 -0.36
C HIS A 65 12.83 11.04 -1.68
N ALA A 66 12.85 11.86 -2.73
CA ALA A 66 12.36 11.46 -4.05
C ALA A 66 13.16 10.28 -4.61
N GLU A 67 14.48 10.28 -4.45
CA GLU A 67 15.33 9.15 -4.81
C GLU A 67 14.95 7.87 -4.04
N ARG A 68 14.79 7.95 -2.72
CA ARG A 68 14.39 6.80 -1.88
C ARG A 68 13.03 6.23 -2.29
N VAL A 69 12.05 7.08 -2.58
CA VAL A 69 10.73 6.65 -3.08
C VAL A 69 10.87 5.92 -4.42
N PHE A 70 11.63 6.50 -5.35
CA PHE A 70 11.87 5.88 -6.65
C PHE A 70 12.56 4.50 -6.51
N ARG A 71 13.58 4.40 -5.65
CA ARG A 71 14.25 3.13 -5.35
C ARG A 71 13.33 2.11 -4.69
N ALA A 72 12.52 2.52 -3.71
CA ALA A 72 11.53 1.65 -3.08
C ALA A 72 10.54 1.11 -4.12
N ARG A 73 10.05 1.96 -5.03
CA ARG A 73 9.19 1.55 -6.15
C ARG A 73 9.89 0.57 -7.09
N GLN A 74 11.16 0.81 -7.44
CA GLN A 74 11.93 -0.13 -8.27
C GLN A 74 12.09 -1.51 -7.59
N MET A 75 12.27 -1.54 -6.27
CA MET A 75 12.32 -2.79 -5.51
C MET A 75 10.98 -3.52 -5.52
N ALA A 76 9.87 -2.80 -5.33
CA ALA A 76 8.53 -3.36 -5.44
C ALA A 76 8.26 -3.93 -6.84
N LEU A 77 8.66 -3.21 -7.90
CA LEU A 77 8.55 -3.70 -9.28
C LEU A 77 9.43 -4.93 -9.55
N SER A 78 10.60 -5.00 -8.92
CA SER A 78 11.50 -6.15 -9.05
C SER A 78 10.89 -7.40 -8.43
N GLY A 79 10.36 -7.29 -7.20
CA GLY A 79 9.64 -8.39 -6.56
C GLY A 79 8.40 -8.82 -7.36
N LEU A 80 7.64 -7.85 -7.86
CA LEU A 80 6.48 -8.11 -8.71
C LEU A 80 6.86 -8.86 -9.99
N ALA A 81 7.95 -8.46 -10.67
CA ALA A 81 8.42 -9.12 -11.88
C ALA A 81 8.75 -10.60 -11.67
N ILE A 82 9.34 -10.92 -10.52
CA ILE A 82 9.60 -12.29 -10.10
C ILE A 82 8.27 -13.00 -9.86
N ALA A 83 7.40 -12.47 -9.00
CA ALA A 83 6.13 -13.10 -8.65
C ALA A 83 5.12 -13.26 -9.81
N MET A 84 5.30 -12.54 -10.92
CA MET A 84 4.52 -12.73 -12.15
C MET A 84 4.85 -14.06 -12.86
N ASP A 85 6.00 -14.69 -12.58
CA ASP A 85 6.32 -16.01 -13.11
C ASP A 85 5.48 -17.09 -12.41
N LYS A 86 4.72 -17.86 -13.19
CA LYS A 86 3.80 -18.89 -12.72
C LYS A 86 4.49 -20.04 -11.98
N ASN A 87 5.76 -20.29 -12.30
CA ASN A 87 6.51 -21.36 -11.65
C ASN A 87 6.87 -21.02 -10.20
N ILE A 88 6.87 -19.73 -9.85
CA ILE A 88 7.18 -19.26 -8.51
C ILE A 88 5.96 -19.44 -7.62
N GLN A 89 6.19 -20.10 -6.49
CA GLN A 89 5.20 -20.40 -5.47
C GLN A 89 5.22 -19.36 -4.36
N ALA A 90 4.13 -19.26 -3.59
CA ALA A 90 3.96 -18.25 -2.56
C ALA A 90 4.97 -18.34 -1.40
N ASP A 91 5.57 -19.51 -1.17
CA ASP A 91 6.55 -19.80 -0.12
C ASP A 91 8.01 -19.77 -0.62
N ASP A 92 8.25 -19.41 -1.88
CA ASP A 92 9.58 -19.40 -2.47
C ASP A 92 10.46 -18.30 -1.83
N PRO A 93 11.66 -18.65 -1.29
CA PRO A 93 12.58 -17.66 -0.74
C PRO A 93 12.94 -16.51 -1.68
N ILE A 94 12.85 -16.69 -3.01
CA ILE A 94 13.13 -15.65 -4.01
C ILE A 94 12.20 -14.43 -3.90
N LEU A 95 11.02 -14.61 -3.29
CA LEU A 95 10.03 -13.55 -3.06
C LEU A 95 10.44 -12.55 -1.98
N THR A 96 11.52 -12.84 -1.25
CA THR A 96 12.10 -11.92 -0.27
C THR A 96 13.56 -11.68 -0.58
N LYS A 97 13.96 -10.40 -0.66
CA LYS A 97 15.37 -10.01 -0.79
C LYS A 97 15.71 -8.95 0.23
N GLY A 98 16.81 -9.15 0.94
CA GLY A 98 17.25 -8.25 2.01
C GLY A 98 16.43 -8.45 3.28
N ASP A 99 16.54 -7.51 4.22
CA ASP A 99 15.72 -7.49 5.42
C ASP A 99 14.63 -6.41 5.28
N PRO A 100 13.35 -6.78 5.10
CA PRO A 100 12.22 -5.85 5.00
C PRO A 100 12.05 -4.95 6.24
N LYS A 101 12.61 -5.35 7.38
CA LYS A 101 12.56 -4.62 8.65
C LYS A 101 13.78 -3.75 8.88
N SER A 102 14.83 -3.89 8.07
CA SER A 102 15.99 -3.02 8.13
C SER A 102 15.61 -1.61 7.69
N ARG A 103 16.01 -0.62 8.49
CA ARG A 103 15.85 0.80 8.14
C ARG A 103 16.89 1.25 7.11
N GLU A 104 17.92 0.44 6.88
CA GLU A 104 19.02 0.72 5.97
C GLU A 104 19.09 -0.32 4.86
N GLY A 105 19.39 0.14 3.66
CA GLY A 105 19.48 -0.70 2.47
C GLY A 105 18.18 -0.79 1.70
N GLU A 106 18.21 -1.68 0.70
CA GLU A 106 17.12 -1.92 -0.23
C GLU A 106 16.62 -3.34 -0.05
N SER A 107 15.30 -3.51 0.02
CA SER A 107 14.69 -4.82 0.14
C SER A 107 13.35 -4.88 -0.59
N TYR A 108 12.90 -6.08 -0.89
CA TYR A 108 11.52 -6.32 -1.29
C TYR A 108 10.99 -7.57 -0.58
N SER A 109 9.68 -7.58 -0.38
CA SER A 109 8.92 -8.72 0.11
C SER A 109 7.66 -8.83 -0.72
N VAL A 110 7.36 -10.03 -1.20
CA VAL A 110 6.18 -10.29 -2.03
C VAL A 110 5.33 -11.37 -1.40
N GLU A 111 4.04 -11.10 -1.29
CA GLU A 111 3.04 -12.08 -0.89
C GLU A 111 2.22 -12.47 -2.12
N ILE A 112 2.16 -13.77 -2.42
CA ILE A 112 1.33 -14.31 -3.49
C ILE A 112 0.11 -14.97 -2.87
N GLY A 113 -1.07 -14.50 -3.27
CA GLY A 113 -2.37 -15.07 -2.93
C GLY A 113 -3.14 -15.51 -4.16
N ASN A 114 -4.33 -16.07 -3.93
CA ASN A 114 -5.21 -16.52 -4.99
C ASN A 114 -6.66 -16.11 -4.74
N GLU A 115 -7.14 -15.17 -5.56
CA GLU A 115 -8.51 -14.64 -5.46
C GLU A 115 -9.57 -15.68 -5.83
N ALA A 116 -9.22 -16.69 -6.65
CA ALA A 116 -10.15 -17.75 -7.02
C ALA A 116 -10.54 -18.64 -5.83
N GLY A 117 -9.70 -18.68 -4.80
CA GLY A 117 -9.99 -19.37 -3.53
C GLY A 117 -10.96 -18.60 -2.63
N LEU A 118 -11.30 -17.36 -2.94
CA LEU A 118 -12.19 -16.50 -2.15
C LEU A 118 -13.64 -16.52 -2.67
N ILE A 119 -14.57 -16.14 -1.79
CA ILE A 119 -16.01 -16.08 -2.05
C ILE A 119 -16.30 -14.84 -2.90
N ASN A 120 -16.88 -15.00 -4.10
CA ASN A 120 -17.40 -13.84 -4.84
C ASN A 120 -18.83 -13.49 -4.43
N PRO A 121 -19.06 -12.36 -3.74
CA PRO A 121 -20.41 -11.95 -3.37
C PRO A 121 -21.30 -11.71 -4.61
N ASN A 122 -20.75 -11.17 -5.70
CA ASN A 122 -21.51 -10.88 -6.93
C ASN A 122 -22.07 -12.13 -7.60
N TYR A 123 -21.43 -13.29 -7.41
CA TYR A 123 -21.88 -14.55 -7.99
C TYR A 123 -22.67 -15.42 -7.00
N LEU A 124 -22.32 -15.36 -5.72
CA LEU A 124 -22.84 -16.29 -4.71
C LEU A 124 -24.04 -15.73 -3.95
N ILE A 125 -24.26 -14.41 -3.94
CA ILE A 125 -25.41 -13.79 -3.27
C ILE A 125 -26.64 -13.89 -4.18
N MET A 126 -27.26 -15.06 -4.15
CA MET A 126 -28.48 -15.39 -4.87
C MET A 126 -29.42 -16.18 -3.96
N PRO A 127 -30.75 -16.10 -4.14
CA PRO A 127 -31.70 -16.85 -3.31
C PRO A 127 -31.41 -18.36 -3.24
N SER A 128 -31.01 -18.97 -4.37
CA SER A 128 -30.64 -20.39 -4.45
C SER A 128 -29.36 -20.78 -3.71
N LYS A 129 -28.56 -19.80 -3.29
CA LYS A 129 -27.27 -19.97 -2.63
C LYS A 129 -27.26 -19.39 -1.21
N ARG A 130 -28.40 -18.94 -0.70
CA ARG A 130 -28.58 -18.46 0.69
C ARG A 130 -27.98 -19.41 1.74
N PRO A 131 -28.10 -20.76 1.65
CA PRO A 131 -27.54 -21.66 2.66
C PRO A 131 -26.02 -21.51 2.87
N LEU A 132 -25.28 -21.10 1.83
CA LEU A 132 -23.84 -20.83 1.92
C LEU A 132 -23.54 -19.75 2.95
N PHE A 133 -24.23 -18.61 2.85
CA PHE A 133 -23.99 -17.46 3.73
C PHE A 133 -24.56 -17.68 5.12
N GLN A 134 -25.67 -18.42 5.24
CA GLN A 134 -26.20 -18.83 6.54
C GLN A 134 -25.17 -19.68 7.29
N GLN A 135 -24.61 -20.71 6.65
CA GLN A 135 -23.56 -21.54 7.26
C GLN A 135 -22.30 -20.74 7.59
N LEU A 136 -21.84 -19.89 6.65
CA LEU A 136 -20.67 -19.04 6.85
C LEU A 136 -20.84 -18.13 8.08
N PHE A 137 -21.96 -17.41 8.16
CA PHE A 137 -22.23 -16.47 9.24
C PHE A 137 -22.56 -17.18 10.55
N GLN A 138 -23.20 -18.35 10.50
CA GLN A 138 -23.40 -19.22 11.66
C GLN A 138 -22.07 -19.65 12.26
N ASN A 139 -21.11 -20.07 11.44
CA ASN A 139 -19.76 -20.45 11.88
C ASN A 139 -18.98 -19.25 12.45
N TRP A 140 -19.33 -18.03 12.05
CA TRP A 140 -18.79 -16.81 12.66
C TRP A 140 -19.52 -16.38 13.94
N GLY A 141 -20.57 -17.09 14.36
CA GLY A 141 -21.33 -16.79 15.58
C GLY A 141 -22.36 -15.67 15.42
N VAL A 142 -22.80 -15.38 14.19
CA VAL A 142 -23.87 -14.40 13.92
C VAL A 142 -25.22 -15.02 14.25
N SER A 143 -26.13 -14.26 14.86
CA SER A 143 -27.48 -14.74 15.19
C SER A 143 -28.33 -14.97 13.94
N GLU A 144 -29.24 -15.94 13.92
CA GLU A 144 -30.07 -16.26 12.75
C GLU A 144 -30.78 -15.04 12.17
N LYS A 145 -31.38 -14.20 13.04
CA LYS A 145 -32.01 -12.94 12.64
C LYS A 145 -31.03 -11.98 11.93
N ASP A 146 -29.82 -11.84 12.47
CA ASP A 146 -28.80 -10.98 11.87
C ASP A 146 -28.24 -11.58 10.57
N GLN A 147 -28.18 -12.91 10.45
CA GLN A 147 -27.81 -13.60 9.20
C GLN A 147 -28.81 -13.27 8.10
N GLU A 148 -30.11 -13.37 8.40
CA GLU A 148 -31.16 -13.07 7.44
C GLU A 148 -31.10 -11.62 6.95
N SER A 149 -30.95 -10.67 7.88
CA SER A 149 -30.82 -9.26 7.52
C SER A 149 -29.55 -8.97 6.71
N ALA A 150 -28.42 -9.59 7.06
CA ALA A 150 -27.19 -9.43 6.30
C ALA A 150 -27.33 -9.98 4.87
N ILE A 151 -27.90 -11.18 4.69
CA ILE A 151 -28.05 -11.79 3.36
C ILE A 151 -29.05 -11.02 2.50
N ASP A 152 -30.20 -10.64 3.07
CA ASP A 152 -31.21 -9.84 2.39
C ASP A 152 -30.66 -8.47 1.99
N GLY A 153 -29.95 -7.80 2.91
CA GLY A 153 -29.31 -6.51 2.63
C GLY A 153 -28.26 -6.60 1.53
N LEU A 154 -27.44 -7.65 1.51
CA LEU A 154 -26.45 -7.86 0.46
C LEU A 154 -27.11 -8.15 -0.90
N TYR A 155 -28.20 -8.92 -0.91
CA TYR A 155 -28.96 -9.19 -2.13
C TYR A 155 -29.61 -7.92 -2.68
N ASP A 156 -30.26 -7.14 -1.82
CA ASP A 156 -30.89 -5.87 -2.19
C ASP A 156 -29.87 -4.83 -2.64
N TRP A 157 -28.63 -4.88 -2.14
CA TRP A 157 -27.57 -3.99 -2.61
C TRP A 157 -27.25 -4.17 -4.10
N ILE A 158 -27.12 -5.43 -4.53
CA ILE A 158 -26.72 -5.77 -5.90
C ILE A 158 -27.93 -5.76 -6.86
N SER A 159 -29.10 -6.15 -6.36
CA SER A 159 -30.25 -6.43 -7.21
C SER A 159 -30.82 -5.18 -7.90
N PRO A 160 -31.08 -5.20 -9.22
CA PRO A 160 -31.68 -4.07 -9.92
C PRO A 160 -33.18 -3.90 -9.65
N THR A 161 -33.81 -4.84 -8.93
CA THR A 161 -35.23 -4.74 -8.57
C THR A 161 -35.46 -3.62 -7.55
N GLU A 162 -36.62 -2.97 -7.62
CA GLU A 162 -37.07 -2.01 -6.62
C GLU A 162 -37.77 -2.68 -5.42
N LEU A 163 -37.98 -4.02 -5.49
CA LEU A 163 -38.53 -4.78 -4.37
C LEU A 163 -37.50 -4.92 -3.24
N THR A 164 -37.90 -4.52 -2.04
CA THR A 164 -37.14 -4.75 -0.80
C THR A 164 -37.42 -6.15 -0.26
N SER A 165 -36.35 -6.86 0.13
CA SER A 165 -36.44 -8.16 0.80
C SER A 165 -36.98 -8.01 2.24
N PRO A 166 -37.51 -9.07 2.87
CA PRO A 166 -38.15 -8.98 4.20
C PRO A 166 -37.30 -8.33 5.30
N HIS A 167 -35.98 -8.57 5.28
CA HIS A 167 -35.02 -7.99 6.22
C HIS A 167 -33.94 -7.15 5.53
N GLY A 168 -34.18 -6.78 4.27
CA GLY A 168 -33.25 -6.05 3.42
C GLY A 168 -33.44 -4.53 3.49
N ALA A 169 -32.80 -3.84 2.55
CA ALA A 169 -32.81 -2.38 2.48
C ALA A 169 -32.62 -1.89 1.05
N LYS A 170 -33.47 -0.95 0.64
CA LYS A 170 -33.43 -0.24 -0.63
C LYS A 170 -33.40 1.26 -0.38
N ARG A 171 -33.64 2.05 -1.43
CA ARG A 171 -33.48 3.50 -1.44
C ARG A 171 -34.09 4.20 -0.22
N ALA A 172 -35.32 3.84 0.15
CA ALA A 172 -36.02 4.44 1.29
C ALA A 172 -35.29 4.22 2.63
N GLU A 173 -34.78 3.02 2.86
CA GLU A 173 -34.07 2.67 4.10
C GLU A 173 -32.69 3.35 4.19
N TYR A 174 -32.00 3.53 3.06
CA TYR A 174 -30.73 4.26 3.03
C TYR A 174 -30.93 5.78 3.18
N GLU A 175 -31.93 6.36 2.52
CA GLU A 175 -32.30 7.77 2.68
C GLU A 175 -32.70 8.10 4.13
N ALA A 176 -33.42 7.20 4.80
CA ALA A 176 -33.75 7.34 6.22
C ALA A 176 -32.51 7.38 7.15
N GLN A 177 -31.37 6.85 6.70
CA GLN A 177 -30.07 6.92 7.40
C GLN A 177 -29.17 8.07 6.90
N GLY A 178 -29.70 8.96 6.04
CA GLY A 178 -28.94 10.05 5.43
C GLY A 178 -27.93 9.59 4.37
N LYS A 179 -28.09 8.39 3.82
CA LYS A 179 -27.26 7.83 2.74
C LYS A 179 -27.98 7.97 1.40
N GLU A 180 -28.05 9.19 0.89
CA GLU A 180 -28.65 9.45 -0.42
C GLU A 180 -27.89 8.73 -1.55
N GLY A 181 -28.62 8.24 -2.55
CA GLY A 181 -28.04 7.57 -3.72
C GLY A 181 -27.66 6.09 -3.51
N PHE A 182 -27.96 5.51 -2.34
CA PHE A 182 -27.74 4.08 -2.06
C PHE A 182 -29.05 3.28 -2.02
N PRO A 183 -29.01 1.96 -2.28
CA PRO A 183 -27.88 1.21 -2.82
C PRO A 183 -27.66 1.52 -4.32
N PRO A 184 -26.47 1.25 -4.88
CA PRO A 184 -26.17 1.50 -6.28
C PRO A 184 -26.92 0.56 -7.24
N ASN A 185 -27.57 -0.50 -6.73
CA ASN A 185 -28.24 -1.54 -7.53
C ASN A 185 -27.29 -2.13 -8.59
N SER A 186 -26.02 -2.29 -8.22
CA SER A 186 -24.94 -2.77 -9.08
C SER A 186 -24.09 -3.80 -8.35
N LEU A 187 -23.33 -4.58 -9.12
CA LEU A 187 -22.32 -5.48 -8.56
C LEU A 187 -21.35 -4.70 -7.66
N PHE A 188 -20.86 -5.35 -6.62
CA PHE A 188 -19.78 -4.84 -5.80
C PHE A 188 -18.51 -4.68 -6.66
N LEU A 189 -17.91 -3.50 -6.63
CA LEU A 189 -16.60 -3.28 -7.24
C LEU A 189 -15.49 -3.81 -6.33
N ASP A 190 -15.70 -3.67 -5.02
CA ASP A 190 -14.76 -4.08 -3.98
C ASP A 190 -15.51 -4.70 -2.80
N ALA A 191 -14.93 -5.74 -2.17
CA ALA A 191 -15.51 -6.37 -0.99
C ALA A 191 -15.76 -5.37 0.16
N ARG A 192 -14.98 -4.28 0.24
CA ARG A 192 -15.16 -3.20 1.24
C ARG A 192 -16.54 -2.56 1.19
N GLU A 193 -17.19 -2.55 0.04
CA GLU A 193 -18.54 -1.98 -0.13
C GLU A 193 -19.60 -2.74 0.67
N MET A 194 -19.38 -4.03 0.96
CA MET A 194 -20.28 -4.81 1.83
C MET A 194 -20.42 -4.18 3.22
N ALA A 195 -19.42 -3.43 3.69
CA ALA A 195 -19.49 -2.71 4.96
C ALA A 195 -20.55 -1.59 4.99
N MET A 196 -20.95 -1.09 3.81
CA MET A 196 -21.95 -0.03 3.69
C MET A 196 -23.39 -0.57 3.76
N VAL A 197 -23.54 -1.89 3.62
CA VAL A 197 -24.84 -2.57 3.55
C VAL A 197 -25.54 -2.54 4.91
N ILE A 198 -26.77 -2.06 4.90
CA ILE A 198 -27.65 -2.09 6.09
C ILE A 198 -27.92 -3.55 6.45
N GLY A 199 -27.74 -3.91 7.72
CA GLY A 199 -27.84 -5.29 8.21
C GLY A 199 -26.51 -6.05 8.26
N PHE A 200 -25.43 -5.55 7.63
CA PHE A 200 -24.13 -6.25 7.63
C PHE A 200 -23.26 -5.97 8.88
N GLY A 201 -23.60 -4.96 9.67
CA GLY A 201 -22.87 -4.59 10.89
C GLY A 201 -22.59 -5.73 11.88
N PRO A 202 -23.59 -6.57 12.23
CA PRO A 202 -23.39 -7.73 13.10
C PRO A 202 -22.35 -8.73 12.58
N VAL A 203 -22.31 -8.97 11.26
CA VAL A 203 -21.31 -9.84 10.62
C VAL A 203 -19.91 -9.29 10.80
N MET A 204 -19.72 -7.99 10.57
CA MET A 204 -18.42 -7.33 10.77
C MET A 204 -17.95 -7.37 12.22
N LYS A 205 -18.88 -7.26 13.17
CA LYS A 205 -18.59 -7.36 14.60
C LYS A 205 -18.19 -8.79 15.00
N ALA A 206 -18.88 -9.79 14.47
CA ALA A 206 -18.63 -11.19 14.76
C ALA A 206 -17.29 -11.67 14.16
N LYS A 207 -16.95 -11.22 12.95
CA LYS A 207 -15.71 -11.57 12.25
C LYS A 207 -14.98 -10.34 11.75
N PRO A 208 -14.06 -9.72 12.52
CA PRO A 208 -13.32 -8.53 12.09
C PRO A 208 -12.49 -8.72 10.81
N THR A 209 -12.06 -9.95 10.53
CA THR A 209 -11.26 -10.33 9.35
C THR A 209 -12.11 -10.83 8.17
N TRP A 210 -13.42 -10.54 8.16
CA TRP A 210 -14.35 -10.98 7.12
C TRP A 210 -13.87 -10.67 5.69
N ARG A 211 -13.15 -9.55 5.50
CA ARG A 211 -12.63 -9.12 4.20
C ARG A 211 -11.75 -10.17 3.53
N ASN A 212 -10.99 -10.95 4.30
CA ASN A 212 -10.08 -11.97 3.79
C ASN A 212 -10.80 -13.19 3.19
N TYR A 213 -12.14 -13.24 3.27
CA TYR A 213 -12.95 -14.31 2.69
C TYR A 213 -13.54 -13.95 1.34
N PHE A 214 -13.52 -12.67 0.94
CA PHE A 214 -14.28 -12.19 -0.21
C PHE A 214 -13.38 -11.60 -1.28
N SER A 215 -13.75 -11.83 -2.53
CA SER A 215 -13.12 -11.22 -3.71
C SER A 215 -14.14 -10.96 -4.80
N THR A 216 -14.10 -9.78 -5.41
CA THR A 216 -14.98 -9.45 -6.55
C THR A 216 -14.41 -9.96 -7.88
N PHE A 217 -13.16 -10.40 -7.92
CA PHE A 217 -12.46 -10.83 -9.15
C PHE A 217 -12.78 -12.26 -9.59
N ASN A 218 -13.17 -13.14 -8.66
CA ASN A 218 -13.42 -14.56 -8.95
C ASN A 218 -14.71 -14.75 -9.78
N PRO A 219 -14.68 -15.22 -11.04
CA PRO A 219 -15.86 -15.23 -11.92
C PRO A 219 -16.90 -16.31 -11.60
N GLY A 220 -16.83 -16.99 -10.45
CA GLY A 220 -17.80 -18.04 -10.14
C GLY A 220 -17.64 -18.70 -8.77
N ARG A 221 -17.66 -20.04 -8.81
CA ARG A 221 -17.49 -20.92 -7.65
C ARG A 221 -16.09 -20.81 -7.05
N ILE A 222 -15.95 -21.21 -5.80
CA ILE A 222 -14.70 -21.18 -5.05
C ILE A 222 -13.77 -22.26 -5.59
N ASN A 223 -12.53 -21.93 -5.93
CA ASN A 223 -11.54 -22.93 -6.32
C ASN A 223 -11.01 -23.64 -5.06
N ILE A 224 -11.30 -24.94 -4.93
CA ILE A 224 -10.94 -25.74 -3.76
C ILE A 224 -9.45 -26.07 -3.66
N LEU A 225 -8.73 -25.97 -4.77
CA LEU A 225 -7.29 -26.22 -4.83
C LEU A 225 -6.48 -25.04 -4.29
N THR A 226 -7.09 -23.86 -4.23
CA THR A 226 -6.41 -22.59 -3.93
C THR A 226 -7.04 -21.84 -2.76
N CYS A 227 -8.14 -22.35 -2.19
CA CYS A 227 -8.76 -21.75 -1.02
C CYS A 227 -7.99 -22.09 0.27
N GLY A 228 -8.01 -21.16 1.23
CA GLY A 228 -7.40 -21.37 2.53
C GLY A 228 -8.21 -22.32 3.41
N ALA A 229 -7.55 -22.90 4.42
CA ALA A 229 -8.18 -23.80 5.39
C ALA A 229 -9.37 -23.13 6.11
N ASN A 230 -9.27 -21.83 6.39
CA ASN A 230 -10.34 -21.03 7.01
C ASN A 230 -11.64 -21.02 6.19
N ILE A 231 -11.54 -20.97 4.85
CA ILE A 231 -12.72 -21.00 3.98
C ILE A 231 -13.33 -22.39 4.00
N LEU A 232 -12.52 -23.45 3.97
CA LEU A 232 -13.03 -24.82 4.03
C LEU A 232 -13.77 -25.09 5.35
N VAL A 233 -13.21 -24.67 6.48
CA VAL A 233 -13.88 -24.80 7.78
C VAL A 233 -15.19 -24.02 7.79
N ASP A 234 -15.16 -22.73 7.45
CA ASP A 234 -16.34 -21.87 7.62
C ASP A 234 -17.42 -22.10 6.55
N VAL A 235 -17.06 -22.55 5.35
CA VAL A 235 -18.00 -22.81 4.25
C VAL A 235 -18.45 -24.26 4.19
N LEU A 236 -17.54 -25.21 4.34
CA LEU A 236 -17.86 -26.64 4.22
C LEU A 236 -18.20 -27.28 5.58
N GLY A 237 -17.83 -26.63 6.69
CA GLY A 237 -18.08 -27.16 8.03
C GLY A 237 -17.25 -28.41 8.33
N ILE A 238 -16.08 -28.56 7.70
CA ILE A 238 -15.11 -29.60 8.04
C ILE A 238 -14.29 -29.20 9.25
N THR A 239 -13.63 -30.16 9.87
CA THR A 239 -12.74 -29.88 11.01
C THR A 239 -11.49 -29.11 10.57
N PRO A 240 -10.90 -28.27 11.44
CA PRO A 240 -9.63 -27.60 11.15
C PRO A 240 -8.51 -28.57 10.75
N GLU A 241 -8.47 -29.75 11.38
CA GLU A 241 -7.48 -30.79 11.09
C GLU A 241 -7.63 -31.34 9.67
N GLN A 242 -8.87 -31.56 9.20
CA GLN A 242 -9.14 -31.97 7.83
C GLN A 242 -8.76 -30.88 6.83
N ALA A 243 -9.08 -29.62 7.13
CA ALA A 243 -8.77 -28.48 6.27
C ALA A 243 -7.26 -28.27 6.14
N ASP A 244 -6.52 -28.33 7.26
CA ASP A 244 -5.06 -28.20 7.27
C ASP A 244 -4.39 -29.39 6.57
N ALA A 245 -4.90 -30.61 6.78
CA ALA A 245 -4.40 -31.79 6.08
C ALA A 245 -4.59 -31.67 4.57
N TRP A 246 -5.73 -31.14 4.11
CA TRP A 246 -6.01 -30.89 2.71
C TRP A 246 -5.09 -29.83 2.11
N VAL A 247 -4.95 -28.68 2.77
CA VAL A 247 -4.06 -27.61 2.31
C VAL A 247 -2.62 -28.13 2.25
N LYS A 248 -2.15 -28.87 3.26
CA LYS A 248 -0.82 -29.51 3.26
C LYS A 248 -0.66 -30.58 2.19
N LEU A 249 -1.73 -31.28 1.81
CA LEU A 249 -1.69 -32.30 0.76
C LEU A 249 -1.51 -31.66 -0.63
N ILE A 250 -2.24 -30.59 -0.91
CA ILE A 250 -2.12 -29.86 -2.20
C ILE A 250 -0.81 -29.09 -2.27
N THR A 251 -0.45 -28.40 -1.19
CA THR A 251 0.84 -27.69 -1.08
C THR A 251 2.01 -28.66 -0.87
N GLY A 252 1.74 -29.94 -0.62
CA GLY A 252 2.75 -30.97 -0.30
C GLY A 252 3.73 -31.26 -1.43
N ALA A 253 3.38 -30.88 -2.67
CA ALA A 253 4.30 -30.72 -3.79
C ALA A 253 5.55 -29.89 -3.43
N ASN A 254 5.36 -28.94 -2.51
CA ASN A 254 6.29 -27.85 -2.20
C ASN A 254 7.02 -28.06 -0.87
N SER A 255 6.81 -29.19 -0.18
CA SER A 255 7.65 -29.57 0.95
C SER A 255 8.91 -30.28 0.43
N ALA A 256 10.06 -30.05 1.05
CA ALA A 256 11.32 -30.80 0.84
C ALA A 256 11.19 -32.35 0.95
N SER A 257 9.98 -32.84 1.26
CA SER A 257 9.55 -34.23 1.24
C SER A 257 9.42 -34.86 -0.16
N GLY A 258 9.35 -34.07 -1.24
CA GLY A 258 9.34 -34.56 -2.63
C GLY A 258 8.12 -35.40 -3.04
N LYS A 259 6.99 -35.29 -2.31
CA LYS A 259 5.75 -35.99 -2.67
C LYS A 259 4.95 -35.16 -3.65
N GLU A 260 4.76 -35.66 -4.86
CA GLU A 260 3.82 -35.07 -5.81
C GLU A 260 2.41 -35.05 -5.23
N PRO A 261 1.64 -33.97 -5.46
CA PRO A 261 0.26 -33.88 -5.01
C PRO A 261 -0.57 -34.93 -5.75
N PRO A 262 -1.65 -35.45 -5.14
CA PRO A 262 -2.50 -36.43 -5.78
C PRO A 262 -3.11 -35.84 -7.06
N HIS A 263 -3.29 -36.68 -8.07
CA HIS A 263 -4.02 -36.29 -9.27
C HIS A 263 -5.50 -36.10 -8.92
N ILE A 264 -6.00 -34.88 -9.10
CA ILE A 264 -7.39 -34.50 -8.81
C ILE A 264 -8.06 -34.16 -10.13
N SER A 265 -9.03 -34.97 -10.54
CA SER A 265 -9.78 -34.78 -11.80
C SER A 265 -11.15 -34.17 -11.57
N ASN A 266 -11.77 -34.47 -10.43
CA ASN A 266 -13.13 -34.04 -10.14
C ASN A 266 -13.33 -33.73 -8.63
N ILE A 267 -14.50 -33.17 -8.29
CA ILE A 267 -14.84 -32.78 -6.92
C ILE A 267 -15.03 -33.99 -6.00
N ASP A 268 -15.43 -35.14 -6.53
CA ASP A 268 -15.58 -36.37 -5.75
C ASP A 268 -14.23 -36.91 -5.26
N ASP A 269 -13.17 -36.81 -6.07
CA ASP A 269 -11.80 -37.14 -5.65
C ASP A 269 -11.39 -36.32 -4.42
N VAL A 270 -11.71 -35.01 -4.44
CA VAL A 270 -11.45 -34.12 -3.31
C VAL A 270 -12.27 -34.52 -2.08
N ALA A 271 -13.55 -34.84 -2.29
CA ALA A 271 -14.45 -35.24 -1.22
C ALA A 271 -13.98 -36.53 -0.53
N ASP A 272 -13.48 -37.49 -1.31
CA ASP A 272 -12.92 -38.76 -0.82
C ASP A 272 -11.61 -38.53 -0.04
N LEU A 273 -10.72 -37.67 -0.54
CA LEU A 273 -9.45 -37.36 0.11
C LEU A 273 -9.63 -36.62 1.44
N ILE A 274 -10.58 -35.69 1.53
CA ILE A 274 -10.88 -34.95 2.77
C ILE A 274 -11.66 -35.84 3.76
N GLY A 275 -12.43 -36.81 3.26
CA GLY A 275 -13.31 -37.65 4.07
C GLY A 275 -14.57 -36.92 4.51
N VAL A 276 -15.27 -36.27 3.58
CA VAL A 276 -16.48 -35.48 3.87
C VAL A 276 -17.75 -36.33 3.89
N THR A 277 -18.78 -35.83 4.59
CA THR A 277 -20.12 -36.44 4.60
C THR A 277 -20.85 -36.26 3.26
N ALA A 278 -21.94 -37.01 3.04
CA ALA A 278 -22.78 -36.87 1.85
C ALA A 278 -23.35 -35.45 1.68
N ALA A 279 -23.77 -34.81 2.77
CA ALA A 279 -24.28 -33.43 2.74
C ALA A 279 -23.18 -32.44 2.32
N GLN A 280 -21.98 -32.55 2.89
CA GLN A 280 -20.83 -31.74 2.53
C GLN A 280 -20.42 -31.95 1.07
N ARG A 281 -20.46 -33.20 0.57
CA ARG A 281 -20.19 -33.50 -0.84
C ARG A 281 -21.17 -32.77 -1.77
N THR A 282 -22.46 -32.71 -1.43
CA THR A 282 -23.43 -31.91 -2.21
C THR A 282 -23.07 -30.42 -2.21
N MET A 283 -22.64 -29.86 -1.06
CA MET A 283 -22.19 -28.47 -0.97
C MET A 283 -20.93 -28.23 -1.82
N MET A 284 -19.99 -29.17 -1.85
CA MET A 284 -18.80 -29.10 -2.70
C MET A 284 -19.18 -28.97 -4.18
N HIS A 285 -20.08 -29.82 -4.66
CA HIS A 285 -20.57 -29.78 -6.04
C HIS A 285 -21.34 -28.49 -6.37
N GLN A 286 -21.95 -27.84 -5.37
CA GLN A 286 -22.71 -26.60 -5.57
C GLN A 286 -21.83 -25.35 -5.58
N TYR A 287 -20.85 -25.28 -4.68
CA TYR A 287 -20.12 -24.03 -4.37
C TYR A 287 -18.66 -24.04 -4.80
N PHE A 288 -18.08 -25.21 -5.10
CA PHE A 288 -16.66 -25.34 -5.43
C PHE A 288 -16.41 -25.77 -6.88
N ARG A 289 -15.17 -25.54 -7.34
CA ARG A 289 -14.62 -25.94 -8.64
C ARG A 289 -13.13 -26.26 -8.49
N LEU A 290 -12.53 -26.85 -9.53
CA LEU A 290 -11.10 -27.21 -9.58
C LEU A 290 -10.25 -26.29 -10.46
N THR A 291 -10.88 -25.43 -11.26
CA THR A 291 -10.20 -24.65 -12.31
C THR A 291 -10.45 -23.17 -12.18
N GLY A 292 -9.57 -22.38 -12.78
CA GLY A 292 -9.60 -20.92 -12.73
C GLY A 292 -8.73 -20.43 -11.59
N ASP A 293 -7.56 -19.93 -11.95
CA ASP A 293 -6.61 -19.30 -11.05
C ASP A 293 -6.59 -17.78 -11.33
N ILE A 294 -6.60 -17.01 -10.25
CA ILE A 294 -6.48 -15.56 -10.27
C ILE A 294 -5.44 -15.19 -9.23
N ARG A 295 -4.24 -14.87 -9.71
CA ARG A 295 -3.12 -14.56 -8.86
C ARG A 295 -3.28 -13.15 -8.29
N HIS A 296 -3.19 -13.04 -6.97
CA HIS A 296 -3.02 -11.80 -6.23
C HIS A 296 -1.55 -11.66 -5.86
N ILE A 297 -0.95 -10.52 -6.14
CA ILE A 297 0.44 -10.24 -5.81
C ILE A 297 0.47 -8.92 -5.05
N ASP A 298 0.89 -8.96 -3.79
CA ASP A 298 1.22 -7.77 -3.01
C ASP A 298 2.74 -7.67 -2.90
N SER A 299 3.33 -6.69 -3.58
CA SER A 299 4.77 -6.46 -3.58
C SER A 299 5.09 -5.19 -2.82
N LYS A 300 5.86 -5.33 -1.74
CA LYS A 300 6.37 -4.24 -0.94
C LYS A 300 7.86 -4.06 -1.19
N GLY A 301 8.26 -2.90 -1.70
CA GLY A 301 9.65 -2.48 -1.81
C GLY A 301 10.01 -1.47 -0.73
N THR A 302 11.23 -1.53 -0.20
CA THR A 302 11.73 -0.55 0.76
C THR A 302 13.13 -0.06 0.38
N CYS A 303 13.41 1.21 0.69
CA CYS A 303 14.71 1.82 0.55
C CYS A 303 14.92 2.83 1.68
N ASN A 304 15.90 2.57 2.55
CA ASN A 304 16.33 3.50 3.61
C ASN A 304 15.16 4.09 4.44
N GLY A 305 14.23 3.23 4.86
CA GLY A 305 13.06 3.60 5.68
C GLY A 305 11.84 4.12 4.91
N VAL A 306 11.91 4.29 3.59
CA VAL A 306 10.76 4.57 2.72
C VAL A 306 10.24 3.25 2.15
N SER A 307 8.92 3.07 2.09
CA SER A 307 8.28 1.90 1.48
C SER A 307 7.32 2.31 0.36
N HIS A 308 7.21 1.44 -0.64
CA HIS A 308 6.27 1.55 -1.75
C HIS A 308 5.58 0.19 -1.94
N HIS A 309 4.26 0.20 -2.09
CA HIS A 309 3.43 -0.99 -2.21
C HIS A 309 2.81 -1.05 -3.60
N ILE A 310 2.82 -2.24 -4.22
CA ILE A 310 2.19 -2.48 -5.52
C ILE A 310 1.33 -3.74 -5.40
N ILE A 311 0.04 -3.59 -5.62
CA ILE A 311 -0.93 -4.67 -5.62
C ILE A 311 -1.37 -4.94 -7.06
N VAL A 312 -1.20 -6.19 -7.50
CA VAL A 312 -1.59 -6.66 -8.83
C VAL A 312 -2.50 -7.87 -8.71
N VAL A 313 -3.61 -7.84 -9.44
CA VAL A 313 -4.49 -9.00 -9.62
C VAL A 313 -4.52 -9.35 -11.09
N MET A 314 -4.28 -10.62 -11.42
CA MET A 314 -4.25 -11.08 -12.81
C MET A 314 -4.81 -12.48 -12.99
N THR A 315 -5.34 -12.76 -14.17
CA THR A 315 -5.85 -14.10 -14.52
C THR A 315 -4.73 -15.04 -14.93
N ASP A 316 -4.85 -16.31 -14.56
CA ASP A 316 -3.98 -17.36 -15.07
C ASP A 316 -4.48 -17.83 -16.44
N GLY A 317 -3.86 -17.32 -17.50
CA GLY A 317 -4.12 -17.72 -18.89
C GLY A 317 -2.88 -17.53 -19.77
N PRO A 318 -2.90 -18.00 -21.04
CA PRO A 318 -1.75 -17.91 -21.96
C PRO A 318 -1.28 -16.47 -22.22
N LYS A 319 -2.17 -15.49 -22.00
CA LYS A 319 -1.90 -14.06 -22.16
C LYS A 319 -2.07 -13.25 -20.87
N GLY A 320 -2.26 -13.93 -19.72
CA GLY A 320 -2.52 -13.37 -18.39
C GLY A 320 -3.07 -11.94 -18.36
N PHE A 321 -4.38 -11.76 -18.24
CA PHE A 321 -4.98 -10.43 -18.23
C PHE A 321 -4.83 -9.77 -16.86
N LEU A 322 -4.27 -8.56 -16.85
CA LEU A 322 -4.24 -7.67 -15.68
C LEU A 322 -5.66 -7.20 -15.36
N LEU A 323 -6.16 -7.54 -14.17
CA LEU A 323 -7.49 -7.15 -13.68
C LEU A 323 -7.42 -5.89 -12.81
N LYS A 324 -6.35 -5.76 -12.01
CA LYS A 324 -6.15 -4.62 -11.13
C LYS A 324 -4.66 -4.29 -11.01
N TRP A 325 -4.37 -3.00 -10.99
CA TRP A 325 -3.09 -2.42 -10.63
C TRP A 325 -3.35 -1.28 -9.65
N GLN A 326 -2.71 -1.32 -8.49
CA GLN A 326 -2.80 -0.29 -7.47
C GLN A 326 -1.42 -0.06 -6.86
N GLU A 327 -1.05 1.21 -6.70
CA GLU A 327 0.21 1.61 -6.05
C GLU A 327 -0.12 2.49 -4.84
N GLU A 328 0.59 2.26 -3.74
CA GLU A 328 0.47 3.01 -2.48
C GLU A 328 1.83 3.35 -1.88
#